data_AF-A0A432M3N2-F1
#
_entry.id   AF-A0A432M3N2-F1
#
_cell.length_a   1.000
_cell.length_b   1.000
_cell.length_c   1.000
_cell.angle_alpha   90.00
_cell.angle_beta   90.00
_cell.angle_gamma   90.00
#
_symmetry.space_group_name_H-M   'P 1'
#
loop_
_entity.id
_entity.type
_entity.pdbx_description
1 polymer ?
#
loop_
_entity_poly.entity_id
_entity_poly.type
_entity_poly.pdbx_seq_one_letter_code
_entity_poly.pdbx_strand_id
1 'polypeptide(L)'
;MMALASIAVIALFVWQGNNSFSLWDEGFLWYGAQRVMLGEVPIRDFMAYDPGRYYWAAALMHLCGNNGIMVLRAALAIFQAMGLSVGLLLIARTVKGRSFVYLLLSAVILIVWMYPRHKLFDISLSIFLIGALTHLVEKTSGRSYFLAGFVVGLAAVFGRNHGVYGAVGSLGILCWLSIKRSDPTHLARVLMLWSVGVLTGYSPILLMLILVPGFPAAFLEDVRYLFEVKATNIPLPVPWPWSVSLTSLPAEDAIRGILIGVFFMSILVFGTFATLWVVKQKLLRRPVAPALVPASFLTLPYAHFAFSRADVSHLAQGVFPMLIGVLVLLSYQPGRIKWPLVLALCVASVWVMTPFQPGWECREAKCAEVKISHSTLKIDPGTAQDIALLRSLADKYAKQGRGFIAAPFWPGAYALLEQKSPMWEIYPLLPRSEAFELDEIRRIEASNPGFALIYDMPLDEHEALRFKNTHPLIYQYILNNFTLLPGSPNPYYQIYRAKR
;
A
#
# COMPACT_ATOMS: atom_id res chain seq x y z
N MET A 1 1.46 23.92 8.04
CA MET A 1 1.48 22.44 8.05
C MET A 1 1.94 21.91 6.71
N MET A 2 1.34 22.36 5.60
CA MET A 2 1.80 22.03 4.25
C MET A 2 3.30 22.28 4.04
N ALA A 3 3.83 23.45 4.39
CA ALA A 3 5.27 23.72 4.26
C ALA A 3 6.14 22.71 5.04
N LEU A 4 5.81 22.40 6.30
CA LEU A 4 6.56 21.41 7.11
C LEU A 4 6.49 20.01 6.49
N ALA A 5 5.31 19.59 6.05
CA ALA A 5 5.11 18.29 5.40
C ALA A 5 5.89 18.19 4.07
N SER A 6 5.81 19.22 3.23
CA SER A 6 6.54 19.28 1.96
C SER A 6 8.04 19.26 2.19
N ILE A 7 8.57 20.05 3.13
CA ILE A 7 10.01 20.04 3.46
C ILE A 7 10.44 18.65 3.95
N ALA A 8 9.68 18.03 4.85
CA ALA A 8 10.00 16.70 5.37
C ALA A 8 10.01 15.63 4.26
N VAL A 9 9.00 15.65 3.38
CA VAL A 9 8.90 14.70 2.26
C VAL A 9 9.97 14.95 1.21
N ILE A 10 10.28 16.20 0.89
CA ILE A 10 11.38 16.54 -0.03
C ILE A 10 12.72 16.09 0.56
N ALA A 11 12.98 16.36 1.84
CA ALA A 11 14.20 15.91 2.51
C ALA A 11 14.33 14.38 2.46
N LEU A 12 13.23 13.66 2.75
CA LEU A 12 13.19 12.20 2.63
C LEU A 12 13.44 11.76 1.18
N PHE A 13 12.77 12.37 0.20
CA PHE A 13 12.91 12.04 -1.22
C PHE A 13 14.33 12.29 -1.73
N VAL A 14 14.99 13.38 -1.32
CA VAL A 14 16.38 13.65 -1.66
C VAL A 14 17.32 12.63 -1.02
N TRP A 15 17.06 12.23 0.22
CA TRP A 15 17.88 11.25 0.93
C TRP A 15 17.76 9.84 0.34
N GLN A 16 16.53 9.38 0.07
CA GLN A 16 16.28 7.96 -0.26
C GLN A 16 15.63 7.71 -1.63
N GLY A 17 15.25 8.75 -2.37
CA GLY A 17 14.45 8.63 -3.58
C GLY A 17 15.12 7.84 -4.70
N ASN A 18 16.44 7.84 -4.79
CA ASN A 18 17.23 7.07 -5.77
C ASN A 18 17.82 5.77 -5.20
N ASN A 19 17.48 5.39 -3.97
CA ASN A 19 17.99 4.15 -3.35
C ASN A 19 16.96 3.03 -3.49
N SER A 20 17.45 1.80 -3.61
CA SER A 20 16.69 0.56 -3.75
C SER A 20 15.78 0.52 -4.98
N PHE A 21 15.40 -0.67 -5.41
CA PHE A 21 14.39 -0.89 -6.42
C PHE A 21 13.79 -2.28 -6.22
N SER A 22 12.48 -2.36 -6.05
CA SER A 22 11.81 -3.65 -5.95
C SER A 22 11.26 -4.07 -7.32
N LEU A 23 11.80 -5.16 -7.88
CA LEU A 23 11.22 -5.82 -9.06
C LEU A 23 9.81 -6.40 -8.78
N TRP A 24 9.41 -6.45 -7.51
CA TRP A 24 8.16 -7.00 -7.01
C TRP A 24 7.08 -5.91 -6.99
N ASP A 25 6.57 -5.52 -5.82
CA ASP A 25 5.44 -4.60 -5.67
C ASP A 25 5.67 -3.19 -6.23
N GLU A 26 6.89 -2.64 -6.14
CA GLU A 26 7.19 -1.35 -6.75
C GLU A 26 7.12 -1.44 -8.28
N GLY A 27 7.66 -2.53 -8.84
CA GLY A 27 7.53 -2.90 -10.23
C GLY A 27 6.08 -3.10 -10.68
N PHE A 28 5.24 -3.69 -9.84
CA PHE A 28 3.81 -3.90 -10.11
C PHE A 28 3.06 -2.58 -10.28
N LEU A 29 3.31 -1.60 -9.40
CA LEU A 29 2.73 -0.26 -9.55
C LEU A 29 3.31 0.47 -10.78
N TRP A 30 4.63 0.37 -10.99
CA TRP A 30 5.30 1.07 -12.08
C TRP A 30 4.85 0.57 -13.46
N TYR A 31 4.79 -0.75 -13.65
CA TYR A 31 4.28 -1.38 -14.86
C TYR A 31 2.87 -0.89 -15.16
N GLY A 32 1.96 -0.97 -14.19
CA GLY A 32 0.58 -0.56 -14.42
C GLY A 32 0.44 0.92 -14.78
N ALA A 33 1.26 1.80 -14.19
CA ALA A 33 1.25 3.22 -14.54
C ALA A 33 1.70 3.45 -15.99
N GLN A 34 2.74 2.74 -16.44
CA GLN A 34 3.18 2.78 -17.85
C GLN A 34 2.09 2.25 -18.79
N ARG A 35 1.40 1.16 -18.43
CA ARG A 35 0.30 0.61 -19.25
C ARG A 35 -0.87 1.59 -19.39
N VAL A 36 -1.24 2.28 -18.31
CA VAL A 36 -2.26 3.34 -18.36
C VAL A 36 -1.84 4.50 -19.26
N MET A 37 -0.58 4.90 -19.26
CA MET A 37 -0.08 5.92 -20.21
C MET A 37 -0.22 5.49 -21.67
N LEU A 38 -0.24 4.18 -21.94
CA LEU A 38 -0.45 3.59 -23.26
C LEU A 38 -1.93 3.32 -23.59
N GLY A 39 -2.86 3.77 -22.73
CA GLY A 39 -4.30 3.66 -22.95
C GLY A 39 -4.93 2.35 -22.43
N GLU A 40 -4.17 1.52 -21.71
CA GLU A 40 -4.73 0.33 -21.07
C GLU A 40 -5.47 0.66 -19.77
N VAL A 41 -6.43 -0.18 -19.42
CA VAL A 41 -7.33 -0.02 -18.29
C VAL A 41 -6.95 -1.02 -17.19
N PRO A 42 -6.61 -0.56 -15.96
CA PRO A 42 -6.29 -1.44 -14.83
C PRO A 42 -7.44 -2.40 -14.54
N ILE A 43 -7.13 -3.61 -14.05
CA ILE A 43 -8.06 -4.72 -13.80
C ILE A 43 -8.59 -5.36 -15.11
N ARG A 44 -8.93 -4.57 -16.12
CA ARG A 44 -9.39 -5.12 -17.41
C ARG A 44 -8.24 -5.70 -18.23
N ASP A 45 -7.19 -4.92 -18.46
CA ASP A 45 -6.15 -5.25 -19.45
C ASP A 45 -4.92 -5.92 -18.82
N PHE A 46 -4.75 -5.75 -17.51
CA PHE A 46 -3.69 -6.37 -16.72
C PHE A 46 -4.12 -6.47 -15.25
N MET A 47 -3.56 -7.44 -14.53
CA MET A 47 -3.71 -7.58 -13.08
C MET A 47 -3.18 -6.32 -12.39
N ALA A 48 -4.02 -5.69 -11.58
CA ALA A 48 -3.75 -4.37 -11.02
C ALA A 48 -4.36 -4.22 -9.63
N TYR A 49 -3.84 -3.27 -8.85
CA TYR A 49 -4.60 -2.67 -7.75
C TYR A 49 -5.81 -1.87 -8.30
N ASP A 50 -6.53 -1.16 -7.41
CA ASP A 50 -7.65 -0.33 -7.81
C ASP A 50 -7.24 0.84 -8.75
N PRO A 51 -8.06 1.20 -9.75
CA PRO A 51 -7.62 2.06 -10.85
C PRO A 51 -7.11 3.45 -10.45
N GLY A 52 -7.64 4.06 -9.38
CA GLY A 52 -7.33 5.44 -9.00
C GLY A 52 -5.84 5.74 -8.82
N ARG A 53 -5.09 4.79 -8.25
CA ARG A 53 -3.65 4.96 -8.01
C ARG A 53 -2.83 4.96 -9.31
N TYR A 54 -3.23 4.18 -10.30
CA TYR A 54 -2.59 4.14 -11.60
C TYR A 54 -2.90 5.38 -12.42
N TYR A 55 -4.17 5.83 -12.44
CA TYR A 55 -4.54 7.05 -13.15
C TYR A 55 -3.86 8.29 -12.55
N TRP A 56 -3.72 8.37 -11.23
CA TRP A 56 -2.94 9.43 -10.58
C TRP A 56 -1.48 9.43 -11.02
N ALA A 57 -0.81 8.27 -10.94
CA ALA A 57 0.59 8.14 -11.32
C ALA A 57 0.81 8.43 -12.81
N ALA A 58 0.00 7.82 -13.68
CA ALA A 58 0.07 7.97 -15.12
C ALA A 58 -0.20 9.41 -15.56
N ALA A 59 -1.14 10.14 -14.93
CA ALA A 59 -1.40 11.53 -15.24
C ALA A 59 -0.15 12.40 -15.01
N LEU A 60 0.52 12.24 -13.87
CA LEU A 60 1.76 12.98 -13.58
C LEU A 60 2.91 12.57 -14.48
N MET A 61 3.06 11.28 -14.77
CA MET A 61 4.07 10.78 -15.69
C MET A 61 3.85 11.30 -17.12
N HIS A 62 2.59 11.37 -17.57
CA HIS A 62 2.21 11.95 -18.86
C HIS A 62 2.49 13.45 -18.93
N LEU A 63 2.14 14.22 -17.89
CA LEU A 63 2.44 15.65 -17.80
C LEU A 63 3.95 15.94 -17.81
N CYS A 64 4.76 15.05 -17.22
CA CYS A 64 6.21 15.15 -17.26
C CYS A 64 6.84 14.60 -18.56
N GLY A 65 6.05 13.98 -19.45
CA GLY A 65 6.56 13.32 -20.65
C GLY A 65 7.57 12.19 -20.35
N ASN A 66 7.50 11.57 -19.17
CA ASN A 66 8.51 10.65 -18.68
C ASN A 66 7.87 9.52 -17.86
N ASN A 67 8.07 8.29 -18.32
CA ASN A 67 7.49 7.08 -17.75
C ASN A 67 8.45 6.33 -16.78
N GLY A 68 9.56 6.98 -16.38
CA GLY A 68 10.60 6.40 -15.54
C GLY A 68 10.24 6.33 -14.05
N ILE A 69 10.94 5.43 -13.34
CA ILE A 69 10.67 5.14 -11.92
C ILE A 69 10.75 6.35 -10.99
N MET A 70 11.63 7.32 -11.27
CA MET A 70 11.77 8.51 -10.43
C MET A 70 10.56 9.43 -10.51
N VAL A 71 9.90 9.51 -11.67
CA VAL A 71 8.67 10.31 -11.84
C VAL A 71 7.50 9.64 -11.12
N LEU A 72 7.42 8.31 -11.18
CA LEU A 72 6.48 7.56 -10.35
C LEU A 72 6.69 7.85 -8.86
N ARG A 73 7.93 7.77 -8.37
CA ARG A 73 8.25 8.07 -6.97
C ARG A 73 7.91 9.52 -6.60
N ALA A 74 8.10 10.48 -7.51
CA ALA A 74 7.69 11.87 -7.29
C ALA A 74 6.15 12.00 -7.18
N ALA A 75 5.40 11.30 -8.04
CA ALA A 75 3.93 11.24 -7.96
C ALA A 75 3.44 10.70 -6.61
N LEU A 76 4.14 9.70 -6.07
CA LEU A 76 3.88 9.14 -4.74
C LEU A 76 4.25 10.11 -3.62
N ALA A 77 5.39 10.81 -3.75
CA ALA A 77 5.84 11.82 -2.78
C ALA A 77 4.86 13.01 -2.69
N ILE A 78 4.24 13.42 -3.79
CA ILE A 78 3.18 14.45 -3.76
C ILE A 78 2.00 13.95 -2.92
N PHE A 79 1.56 12.71 -3.13
CA PHE A 79 0.46 12.11 -2.36
C PHE A 79 0.84 11.98 -0.87
N GLN A 80 2.08 11.59 -0.58
CA GLN A 80 2.65 11.54 0.77
C GLN A 80 2.61 12.91 1.46
N ALA A 81 3.02 13.97 0.78
CA ALA A 81 3.01 15.33 1.32
C ALA A 81 1.59 15.80 1.63
N MET A 82 0.60 15.44 0.80
CA MET A 82 -0.81 15.71 1.07
C MET A 82 -1.27 14.97 2.33
N GLY A 83 -1.01 13.67 2.44
CA GLY A 83 -1.36 12.84 3.61
C GLY A 83 -0.75 13.39 4.90
N LEU A 84 0.57 13.61 4.90
CA LEU A 84 1.29 14.16 6.05
C LEU A 84 0.80 15.55 6.44
N SER A 85 0.45 16.41 5.47
CA SER A 85 -0.12 17.73 5.73
C SER A 85 -1.44 17.65 6.52
N VAL A 86 -2.32 16.71 6.16
CA VAL A 86 -3.58 16.48 6.86
C VAL A 86 -3.33 15.94 8.26
N GLY A 87 -2.44 14.95 8.41
CA GLY A 87 -2.08 14.40 9.73
C GLY A 87 -1.53 15.47 10.67
N LEU A 88 -0.60 16.29 10.19
CA LEU A 88 -0.03 17.40 10.97
C LEU A 88 -1.06 18.50 11.26
N LEU A 89 -2.00 18.77 10.34
CA LEU A 89 -3.08 19.72 10.58
C LEU A 89 -4.01 19.26 11.71
N LEU A 90 -4.36 17.96 11.74
CA LEU A 90 -5.19 17.38 12.79
C LEU A 90 -4.54 17.54 14.17
N ILE A 91 -3.24 17.27 14.25
CA ILE A 91 -2.46 17.41 15.49
C ILE A 91 -2.27 18.89 15.86
N ALA A 92 -1.96 19.75 14.90
CA ALA A 92 -1.72 21.18 15.17
C ALA A 92 -2.92 21.91 15.75
N ARG A 93 -4.15 21.46 15.43
CA ARG A 93 -5.38 22.00 16.01
C ARG A 93 -5.54 21.73 17.51
N THR A 94 -4.83 20.73 18.06
CA THR A 94 -4.96 20.34 19.47
C THR A 94 -3.77 20.80 20.33
N VAL A 95 -2.72 21.34 19.72
CA VAL A 95 -1.51 21.81 20.42
C VAL A 95 -1.69 23.24 20.92
N LYS A 96 -1.73 23.41 22.26
CA LYS A 96 -1.69 24.75 22.89
C LYS A 96 -0.39 25.48 22.53
N GLY A 97 -0.51 26.74 22.10
CA GLY A 97 0.64 27.61 21.81
C GLY A 97 1.43 27.27 20.53
N ARG A 98 0.91 26.39 19.66
CA ARG A 98 1.54 26.02 18.37
C ARG A 98 3.02 25.57 18.52
N SER A 99 3.31 24.73 19.51
CA SER A 99 4.67 24.23 19.76
C SER A 99 5.26 23.57 18.50
N PHE A 100 6.22 24.25 17.87
CA PHE A 100 6.88 23.78 16.66
C PHE A 100 7.61 22.45 16.90
N VAL A 101 8.29 22.31 18.04
CA VAL A 101 9.01 21.08 18.43
C VAL A 101 8.06 19.87 18.48
N TYR A 102 6.85 20.04 19.04
CA TYR A 102 5.87 18.96 19.09
C TYR A 102 5.43 18.52 17.69
N LEU A 103 5.21 19.49 16.78
CA LEU A 103 4.82 19.22 15.40
C LEU A 103 5.97 18.62 14.58
N LEU A 104 7.21 19.00 14.87
CA LEU A 104 8.39 18.39 14.27
C LEU A 104 8.53 16.92 14.69
N LEU A 105 8.42 16.61 15.98
CA LEU A 105 8.43 15.22 16.46
C LEU A 105 7.26 14.42 15.87
N SER A 106 6.07 15.01 15.79
CA SER A 106 4.92 14.39 15.13
C SER A 106 5.18 14.12 13.65
N ALA A 107 5.83 15.05 12.94
CA ALA A 107 6.19 14.88 11.54
C ALA A 107 7.18 13.73 11.37
N VAL A 108 8.21 13.64 12.23
CA VAL A 108 9.17 12.53 12.24
C VAL A 108 8.46 11.20 12.50
N ILE A 109 7.62 11.11 13.54
CA ILE A 109 6.86 9.90 13.85
C ILE A 109 6.02 9.48 12.64
N LEU A 110 5.20 10.37 12.08
CA LEU A 110 4.32 10.00 10.98
C LEU A 110 5.12 9.62 9.73
N ILE A 111 6.16 10.38 9.37
CA ILE A 111 6.87 10.18 8.09
C ILE A 111 7.70 8.89 8.08
N VAL A 112 8.31 8.47 9.20
CA VAL A 112 9.08 7.21 9.22
C VAL A 112 8.19 5.98 9.05
N TRP A 113 6.93 6.07 9.47
CA TRP A 113 5.92 5.04 9.25
C TRP A 113 5.27 5.10 7.85
N MET A 114 5.57 6.10 7.02
CA MET A 114 5.06 6.17 5.63
C MET A 114 5.85 5.23 4.71
N TYR A 115 5.78 3.93 4.99
CA TYR A 115 6.47 2.84 4.32
C TYR A 115 5.50 1.70 3.97
N PRO A 116 5.70 0.96 2.87
CA PRO A 116 6.70 1.18 1.82
C PRO A 116 6.25 2.25 0.82
N ARG A 117 7.21 2.82 0.07
CA ARG A 117 6.94 3.96 -0.83
C ARG A 117 5.86 3.69 -1.88
N HIS A 118 5.77 2.47 -2.42
CA HIS A 118 4.78 2.10 -3.43
C HIS A 118 3.36 1.88 -2.85
N LYS A 119 3.19 1.97 -1.51
CA LYS A 119 1.91 1.93 -0.78
C LYS A 119 1.54 3.27 -0.12
N LEU A 120 2.16 4.37 -0.55
CA LEU A 120 1.89 5.71 0.00
C LEU A 120 0.44 6.16 -0.20
N PHE A 121 -0.27 5.60 -1.19
CA PHE A 121 -1.70 5.79 -1.36
C PHE A 121 -2.47 5.24 -0.16
N ASP A 122 -2.25 3.97 0.18
CA ASP A 122 -2.95 3.26 1.25
C ASP A 122 -2.79 4.00 2.60
N ILE A 123 -1.56 4.44 2.87
CA ILE A 123 -1.21 5.24 4.05
C ILE A 123 -1.95 6.58 4.07
N SER A 124 -1.85 7.35 2.99
CA SER A 124 -2.40 8.72 2.97
C SER A 124 -3.93 8.74 2.96
N LEU A 125 -4.57 7.75 2.33
CA LEU A 125 -6.03 7.56 2.36
C LEU A 125 -6.54 7.35 3.79
N SER A 126 -5.82 6.59 4.62
CA SER A 126 -6.17 6.44 6.03
C SER A 126 -6.21 7.78 6.76
N ILE A 127 -5.24 8.66 6.48
CA ILE A 127 -5.13 9.98 7.09
C ILE A 127 -6.22 10.92 6.56
N PHE A 128 -6.52 10.87 5.26
CA PHE A 128 -7.60 11.65 4.65
C PHE A 128 -8.97 11.28 5.22
N LEU A 129 -9.23 10.00 5.46
CA LEU A 129 -10.46 9.54 6.10
C LEU A 129 -10.58 10.10 7.52
N ILE A 130 -9.50 10.09 8.32
CA ILE A 130 -9.49 10.73 9.64
C ILE A 130 -9.81 12.24 9.49
N GLY A 131 -9.20 12.92 8.51
CA GLY A 131 -9.43 14.32 8.22
C GLY A 131 -10.89 14.66 7.92
N ALA A 132 -11.49 13.95 6.96
CA ALA A 132 -12.86 14.15 6.53
C ALA A 132 -13.87 13.85 7.65
N LEU A 133 -13.63 12.77 8.40
CA LEU A 133 -14.51 12.40 9.52
C LEU A 133 -14.32 13.32 10.73
N THR A 134 -13.12 13.88 10.94
CA THR A 134 -12.90 14.93 11.94
C THR A 134 -13.73 16.16 11.60
N HIS A 135 -13.74 16.57 10.32
CA HIS A 135 -14.56 17.68 9.86
C HIS A 135 -16.07 17.43 10.08
N LEU A 136 -16.53 16.20 9.85
CA LEU A 136 -17.91 15.79 10.16
C LEU A 136 -18.23 15.92 11.66
N VAL A 137 -17.31 15.48 12.53
CA VAL A 137 -17.49 15.57 13.99
C VAL A 137 -17.48 17.02 14.47
N GLU A 138 -16.62 17.88 13.90
CA GLU A 138 -16.55 19.31 14.22
C GLU A 138 -17.81 20.07 13.78
N LYS A 139 -18.35 19.75 12.59
CA LYS A 139 -19.49 20.45 11.99
C LYS A 139 -20.52 19.44 11.53
N THR A 140 -21.59 19.25 12.31
CA THR A 140 -22.70 18.35 11.94
C THR A 140 -23.69 19.08 11.02
N SER A 141 -23.54 18.92 9.70
CA SER A 141 -24.35 19.58 8.69
C SER A 141 -24.59 18.65 7.50
N GLY A 142 -25.63 18.91 6.69
CA GLY A 142 -25.89 18.06 5.52
C GLY A 142 -24.70 17.96 4.55
N ARG A 143 -23.97 19.08 4.36
CA ARG A 143 -22.76 19.14 3.53
C ARG A 143 -21.62 18.29 4.08
N SER A 144 -21.44 18.21 5.40
CA SER A 144 -20.36 17.42 5.99
C SER A 144 -20.66 15.93 6.00
N TYR A 145 -21.94 15.51 6.13
CA TYR A 145 -22.34 14.12 5.91
C TYR A 145 -22.09 13.67 4.47
N PHE A 146 -22.49 14.49 3.50
CA PHE A 146 -22.21 14.26 2.09
C PHE A 146 -20.70 14.20 1.82
N LEU A 147 -19.91 15.17 2.31
CA LEU A 147 -18.46 15.21 2.11
C LEU A 147 -17.76 13.99 2.73
N ALA A 148 -18.18 13.55 3.92
CA ALA A 148 -17.66 12.35 4.53
C ALA A 148 -17.93 11.11 3.66
N GLY A 149 -19.15 10.98 3.14
CA GLY A 149 -19.48 9.93 2.17
C GLY A 149 -18.66 10.03 0.91
N PHE A 150 -18.53 11.22 0.32
CA PHE A 150 -17.73 11.49 -0.87
C PHE A 150 -16.28 11.04 -0.71
N VAL A 151 -15.64 11.37 0.42
CA VAL A 151 -14.26 10.95 0.68
C VAL A 151 -14.16 9.44 0.88
N VAL A 152 -15.14 8.78 1.50
CA VAL A 152 -15.18 7.31 1.58
C VAL A 152 -15.29 6.67 0.19
N GLY A 153 -16.19 7.17 -0.65
CA GLY A 153 -16.35 6.70 -2.03
C GLY A 153 -15.08 6.93 -2.87
N LEU A 154 -14.48 8.11 -2.76
CA LEU A 154 -13.24 8.43 -3.47
C LEU A 154 -12.07 7.56 -2.98
N ALA A 155 -11.97 7.27 -1.68
CA ALA A 155 -10.97 6.35 -1.16
C ALA A 155 -11.11 4.95 -1.79
N ALA A 156 -12.35 4.48 -2.01
CA ALA A 156 -12.62 3.21 -2.67
C ALA A 156 -12.15 3.16 -4.14
N VAL A 157 -11.99 4.31 -4.82
CA VAL A 157 -11.42 4.37 -6.19
C VAL A 157 -9.93 4.06 -6.20
N PHE A 158 -9.21 4.43 -5.14
CA PHE A 158 -7.77 4.17 -4.99
C PHE A 158 -7.47 2.86 -4.28
N GLY A 159 -8.39 2.39 -3.42
CA GLY A 159 -8.27 1.17 -2.64
C GLY A 159 -9.63 0.71 -2.11
N ARG A 160 -10.20 -0.38 -2.64
CA ARG A 160 -11.52 -0.91 -2.20
C ARG A 160 -11.53 -1.21 -0.70
N ASN A 161 -10.44 -1.76 -0.17
CA ASN A 161 -10.20 -1.96 1.26
C ASN A 161 -10.37 -0.66 2.07
N HIS A 162 -9.78 0.46 1.63
CA HIS A 162 -9.92 1.77 2.29
C HIS A 162 -11.34 2.30 2.24
N GLY A 163 -12.06 2.04 1.15
CA GLY A 163 -13.50 2.30 1.04
C GLY A 163 -14.30 1.56 2.12
N VAL A 164 -14.06 0.25 2.27
CA VAL A 164 -14.72 -0.59 3.30
C VAL A 164 -14.36 -0.12 4.70
N TYR A 165 -13.08 0.12 5.00
CA TYR A 165 -12.64 0.60 6.31
C TYR A 165 -13.22 1.97 6.65
N GLY A 166 -13.25 2.88 5.67
CA GLY A 166 -13.89 4.18 5.76
C GLY A 166 -15.40 4.07 5.99
N ALA A 167 -16.09 3.14 5.32
CA ALA A 167 -17.50 2.88 5.53
C ALA A 167 -17.79 2.38 6.95
N VAL A 168 -17.09 1.36 7.42
CA VAL A 168 -17.25 0.83 8.79
C VAL A 168 -17.00 1.91 9.84
N GLY A 169 -15.88 2.65 9.73
CA GLY A 169 -15.54 3.72 10.66
C GLY A 169 -16.56 4.87 10.63
N SER A 170 -16.98 5.30 9.45
CA SER A 170 -17.96 6.40 9.30
C SER A 170 -19.34 6.00 9.82
N LEU A 171 -19.84 4.80 9.54
CA LEU A 171 -21.09 4.28 10.11
C LEU A 171 -21.06 4.25 11.64
N GLY A 172 -19.94 3.81 12.23
CA GLY A 172 -19.72 3.88 13.68
C GLY A 172 -19.84 5.32 14.22
N ILE A 173 -19.28 6.31 13.52
CA ILE A 173 -19.39 7.72 13.87
C ILE A 173 -20.82 8.25 13.69
N LEU A 174 -21.55 7.84 12.65
CA LEU A 174 -22.96 8.23 12.46
C LEU A 174 -23.84 7.73 13.61
N CYS A 175 -23.62 6.48 14.04
CA CYS A 175 -24.24 5.93 15.24
C CYS A 175 -23.84 6.75 16.49
N TRP A 176 -22.55 7.04 16.67
CA TRP A 176 -22.05 7.85 17.79
C TRP A 176 -22.64 9.26 17.82
N LEU A 177 -22.79 9.93 16.67
CA LEU A 177 -23.41 11.25 16.55
C LEU A 177 -24.91 11.23 16.87
N SER A 178 -25.56 10.08 16.70
CA SER A 178 -27.00 9.87 16.96
C SER A 178 -27.31 9.50 18.40
N ILE A 179 -26.30 9.17 19.22
CA ILE A 179 -26.47 8.89 20.65
C ILE A 179 -27.18 10.06 21.35
N LYS A 180 -28.28 9.76 22.06
CA LYS A 180 -29.11 10.71 22.82
C LYS A 180 -29.74 11.83 21.99
N ARG A 181 -29.90 11.64 20.66
CA ARG A 181 -30.77 12.51 19.85
C ARG A 181 -32.23 12.07 19.96
N SER A 182 -33.12 13.05 20.04
CA SER A 182 -34.57 12.83 20.16
C SER A 182 -35.28 12.64 18.82
N ASP A 183 -34.65 13.01 17.69
CA ASP A 183 -35.24 12.88 16.35
C ASP A 183 -35.01 11.47 15.79
N PRO A 184 -36.07 10.63 15.64
CA PRO A 184 -35.95 9.27 15.14
C PRO A 184 -35.61 9.21 13.65
N THR A 185 -35.89 10.27 12.88
CA THR A 185 -35.63 10.33 11.43
C THR A 185 -34.21 10.79 11.11
N HIS A 186 -33.48 11.28 12.11
CA HIS A 186 -32.15 11.84 11.94
C HIS A 186 -31.18 10.84 11.32
N LEU A 187 -31.13 9.62 11.85
CA LEU A 187 -30.18 8.59 11.39
C LEU A 187 -30.43 8.24 9.91
N ALA A 188 -31.69 8.03 9.52
CA ALA A 188 -32.06 7.75 8.13
C ALA A 188 -31.64 8.90 7.19
N ARG A 189 -31.88 10.15 7.58
CA ARG A 189 -31.52 11.34 6.79
C ARG A 189 -30.01 11.45 6.59
N VAL A 190 -29.22 11.27 7.64
CA VAL A 190 -27.76 11.39 7.54
C VAL A 190 -27.14 10.21 6.80
N LEU A 191 -27.70 9.00 6.94
CA LEU A 191 -27.32 7.84 6.15
C LEU A 191 -27.59 8.09 4.67
N MET A 192 -28.75 8.66 4.30
CA MET A 192 -29.05 8.99 2.91
C MET A 192 -28.04 9.99 2.33
N LEU A 193 -27.76 11.09 3.04
CA LEU A 193 -26.79 12.10 2.59
C LEU A 193 -25.38 11.52 2.44
N TRP A 194 -24.98 10.70 3.41
CA TRP A 194 -23.70 10.00 3.37
C TRP A 194 -23.63 9.02 2.19
N SER A 195 -24.67 8.20 1.97
CA SER A 195 -24.73 7.23 0.87
C SER A 195 -24.68 7.91 -0.50
N VAL A 196 -25.40 9.03 -0.67
CA VAL A 196 -25.30 9.85 -1.90
C VAL A 196 -23.88 10.38 -2.09
N GLY A 197 -23.23 10.80 -1.00
CA GLY A 197 -21.81 11.13 -0.99
C GLY A 197 -20.94 9.98 -1.49
N VAL A 198 -21.08 8.78 -0.92
CA VAL A 198 -20.31 7.58 -1.30
C VAL A 198 -20.47 7.27 -2.79
N LEU A 199 -21.70 7.22 -3.28
CA LEU A 199 -21.98 6.96 -4.70
C LEU A 199 -21.35 8.04 -5.60
N THR A 200 -21.39 9.30 -5.18
CA THR A 200 -20.77 10.39 -5.93
C THR A 200 -19.25 10.28 -5.94
N GLY A 201 -18.62 9.98 -4.80
CA GLY A 201 -17.18 9.80 -4.70
C GLY A 201 -16.67 8.57 -5.47
N TYR A 202 -17.46 7.51 -5.51
CA TYR A 202 -17.16 6.27 -6.23
C TYR A 202 -17.59 6.31 -7.71
N SER A 203 -18.17 7.43 -8.15
CA SER A 203 -18.66 7.59 -9.52
C SER A 203 -17.63 7.28 -10.62
N PRO A 204 -16.30 7.52 -10.47
CA PRO A 204 -15.34 7.12 -11.51
C PRO A 204 -15.41 5.63 -11.85
N ILE A 205 -15.50 4.75 -10.84
CA ILE A 205 -15.60 3.31 -11.06
C ILE A 205 -16.98 2.95 -11.60
N LEU A 206 -18.06 3.56 -11.09
CA LEU A 206 -19.41 3.34 -11.62
C LEU A 206 -19.52 3.71 -13.10
N LEU A 207 -18.89 4.83 -13.50
CA LEU A 207 -18.82 5.24 -14.90
C LEU A 207 -17.97 4.28 -15.72
N MET A 208 -16.86 3.76 -15.20
CA MET A 208 -16.08 2.72 -15.90
C MET A 208 -16.90 1.44 -16.13
N LEU A 209 -17.72 1.04 -15.15
CA LEU A 209 -18.62 -0.12 -15.29
C LEU A 209 -19.69 0.08 -16.38
N ILE A 210 -20.07 1.32 -16.68
CA ILE A 210 -21.09 1.60 -17.71
C ILE A 210 -20.45 1.85 -19.07
N LEU A 211 -19.33 2.56 -19.10
CA LEU A 211 -18.77 3.18 -20.32
C LEU A 211 -17.57 2.42 -20.88
N VAL A 212 -16.91 1.54 -20.13
CA VAL A 212 -15.70 0.84 -20.57
C VAL A 212 -16.02 -0.63 -20.90
N PRO A 213 -16.04 -1.02 -22.19
CA PRO A 213 -16.27 -2.41 -22.59
C PRO A 213 -15.27 -3.36 -21.93
N GLY A 214 -15.77 -4.51 -21.47
CA GLY A 214 -15.00 -5.56 -20.79
C GLY A 214 -14.66 -5.27 -19.33
N PHE A 215 -14.69 -4.02 -18.87
CA PHE A 215 -14.39 -3.68 -17.48
C PHE A 215 -15.37 -4.30 -16.46
N PRO A 216 -16.69 -4.35 -16.69
CA PRO A 216 -17.62 -4.97 -15.75
C PRO A 216 -17.33 -6.44 -15.47
N ALA A 217 -17.06 -7.22 -16.53
CA ALA A 217 -16.76 -8.63 -16.40
C ALA A 217 -15.46 -8.84 -15.60
N ALA A 218 -14.38 -8.14 -15.99
CA ALA A 218 -13.10 -8.22 -15.30
C ALA A 218 -13.18 -7.77 -13.83
N PHE A 219 -13.94 -6.70 -13.54
CA PHE A 219 -14.12 -6.21 -12.17
C PHE A 219 -14.91 -7.20 -11.30
N LEU A 220 -15.99 -7.78 -11.82
CA LEU A 220 -16.78 -8.79 -11.10
C LEU A 220 -15.99 -10.08 -10.87
N GLU A 221 -15.20 -10.50 -11.86
CA GLU A 221 -14.32 -11.66 -11.74
C GLU A 221 -13.24 -11.44 -10.67
N ASP A 222 -12.61 -10.26 -10.64
CA ASP A 222 -11.63 -9.90 -9.62
C ASP A 222 -12.25 -9.90 -8.21
N VAL A 223 -13.46 -9.35 -8.06
CA VAL A 223 -14.19 -9.42 -6.77
C VAL A 223 -14.52 -10.87 -6.40
N ARG A 224 -15.01 -11.67 -7.36
CA ARG A 224 -15.35 -13.09 -7.14
C ARG A 224 -14.13 -13.88 -6.69
N TYR A 225 -12.98 -13.66 -7.32
CA TYR A 225 -11.73 -14.34 -7.00
C TYR A 225 -11.30 -14.11 -5.54
N LEU A 226 -11.46 -12.90 -5.01
CA LEU A 226 -11.18 -12.61 -3.59
C LEU A 226 -12.01 -13.48 -2.64
N PHE A 227 -13.28 -13.78 -2.98
CA PHE A 227 -14.13 -14.67 -2.20
C PHE A 227 -13.77 -16.15 -2.37
N GLU A 228 -13.33 -16.56 -3.55
CA GLU A 228 -12.90 -17.94 -3.82
C GLU A 228 -11.61 -18.28 -3.06
N VAL A 229 -10.63 -17.39 -3.08
CA VAL A 229 -9.35 -17.53 -2.36
C VAL A 229 -9.53 -17.43 -0.84
N LYS A 230 -10.58 -16.73 -0.37
CA LYS A 230 -10.89 -16.47 1.05
C LYS A 230 -9.75 -15.78 1.82
N ALA A 231 -8.81 -15.18 1.12
CA ALA A 231 -7.69 -14.46 1.68
C ALA A 231 -7.45 -13.18 0.87
N THR A 232 -7.06 -12.12 1.56
CA THR A 232 -6.65 -10.84 0.93
C THR A 232 -5.14 -10.73 0.81
N ASN A 233 -4.40 -11.53 1.56
CA ASN A 233 -2.95 -11.64 1.57
C ASN A 233 -2.54 -13.05 2.03
N ILE A 234 -1.27 -13.39 1.81
CA ILE A 234 -0.65 -14.58 2.41
C ILE A 234 -0.31 -14.26 3.87
N PRO A 235 -0.95 -14.91 4.85
CA PRO A 235 -0.81 -14.55 6.25
C PRO A 235 0.56 -14.92 6.78
N LEU A 236 1.09 -14.08 7.67
CA LEU A 236 2.29 -14.36 8.47
C LEU A 236 1.91 -14.46 9.95
N PRO A 237 2.65 -15.24 10.75
CA PRO A 237 2.47 -15.26 12.19
C PRO A 237 2.60 -13.86 12.80
N VAL A 238 1.69 -13.50 13.71
CA VAL A 238 1.75 -12.20 14.38
C VAL A 238 3.01 -12.13 15.25
N PRO A 239 3.86 -11.08 15.11
CA PRO A 239 5.12 -10.96 15.82
C PRO A 239 4.87 -10.44 17.23
N TRP A 240 4.25 -11.25 18.08
CA TRP A 240 3.98 -10.87 19.47
C TRP A 240 5.29 -10.56 20.21
N PRO A 241 5.32 -9.62 21.18
CA PRO A 241 6.55 -9.31 21.89
C PRO A 241 7.21 -10.51 22.58
N TRP A 242 6.39 -11.47 23.03
CA TRP A 242 6.85 -12.69 23.69
C TRP A 242 7.23 -13.82 22.73
N SER A 243 7.01 -13.68 21.41
CA SER A 243 7.50 -14.66 20.43
C SER A 243 8.92 -14.35 19.93
N VAL A 244 9.54 -13.27 20.41
CA VAL A 244 10.89 -12.87 20.00
C VAL A 244 11.94 -13.71 20.72
N SER A 245 12.81 -14.36 19.94
CA SER A 245 13.90 -15.18 20.47
C SER A 245 15.04 -14.33 21.00
N LEU A 246 15.03 -14.05 22.31
CA LEU A 246 16.04 -13.21 22.98
C LEU A 246 17.44 -13.83 23.05
N THR A 247 17.54 -15.15 22.91
CA THR A 247 18.81 -15.90 23.02
C THR A 247 19.53 -16.11 21.69
N SER A 248 18.81 -16.00 20.57
CA SER A 248 19.35 -16.30 19.23
C SER A 248 19.57 -15.06 18.36
N LEU A 249 19.00 -13.91 18.73
CA LEU A 249 19.11 -12.67 17.98
C LEU A 249 20.11 -11.70 18.63
N PRO A 250 20.82 -10.87 17.85
CA PRO A 250 21.50 -9.70 18.38
C PRO A 250 20.53 -8.83 19.19
N ALA A 251 21.03 -8.17 20.24
CA ALA A 251 20.21 -7.38 21.15
C ALA A 251 19.38 -6.30 20.42
N GLU A 252 19.95 -5.68 19.39
CA GLU A 252 19.27 -4.68 18.57
C GLU A 252 18.03 -5.25 17.85
N ASP A 253 18.18 -6.40 17.20
CA ASP A 253 17.10 -7.06 16.47
C ASP A 253 16.02 -7.60 17.43
N ALA A 254 16.43 -8.10 18.60
CA ALA A 254 15.51 -8.52 19.64
C ALA A 254 14.66 -7.35 20.16
N ILE A 255 15.29 -6.21 20.48
CA ILE A 255 14.58 -4.99 20.90
C ILE A 255 13.62 -4.52 19.80
N ARG A 256 14.06 -4.52 18.54
CA ARG A 256 13.24 -4.13 17.40
C ARG A 256 12.01 -5.05 17.25
N GLY A 257 12.22 -6.37 17.32
CA GLY A 257 11.14 -7.36 17.29
C GLY A 257 10.11 -7.14 18.40
N ILE A 258 10.58 -6.87 19.63
CA ILE A 258 9.69 -6.54 20.76
C ILE A 258 8.86 -5.29 20.45
N LEU A 259 9.51 -4.22 19.98
CA LEU A 259 8.83 -2.96 19.66
C LEU A 259 7.78 -3.14 18.55
N ILE A 260 8.09 -3.90 17.50
CA ILE A 260 7.13 -4.24 16.44
C ILE A 260 5.89 -4.92 17.03
N GLY A 261 6.09 -5.93 17.90
CA GLY A 261 4.99 -6.59 18.59
C GLY A 261 4.20 -5.65 19.50
N VAL A 262 4.87 -4.70 20.17
CA VAL A 262 4.21 -3.68 20.99
C VAL A 262 3.34 -2.77 20.12
N PHE A 263 3.78 -2.38 18.92
CA PHE A 263 2.96 -1.59 18.00
C PHE A 263 1.73 -2.38 17.51
N PHE A 264 1.88 -3.68 17.18
CA PHE A 264 0.73 -4.54 16.83
C PHE A 264 -0.31 -4.62 17.97
N MET A 265 0.14 -4.88 19.19
CA MET A 265 -0.76 -4.88 20.36
C MET A 265 -1.39 -3.50 20.60
N SER A 266 -0.60 -2.43 20.44
CA SER A 266 -1.06 -1.06 20.69
C SER A 266 -2.21 -0.67 19.78
N ILE A 267 -2.24 -1.14 18.53
CA ILE A 267 -3.37 -0.90 17.61
C ILE A 267 -4.66 -1.49 18.19
N LEU A 268 -4.64 -2.73 18.66
CA LEU A 268 -5.81 -3.40 19.23
C LEU A 268 -6.27 -2.75 20.54
N VAL A 269 -5.30 -2.48 21.43
CA VAL A 269 -5.53 -1.84 22.73
C VAL A 269 -6.12 -0.44 22.52
N PHE A 270 -5.46 0.40 21.72
CA PHE A 270 -5.94 1.75 21.43
C PHE A 270 -7.30 1.71 20.74
N GLY A 271 -7.48 0.93 19.68
CA GLY A 271 -8.74 0.86 18.94
C GLY A 271 -9.93 0.48 19.82
N THR A 272 -9.74 -0.51 20.70
CA THR A 272 -10.79 -0.95 21.63
C THR A 272 -11.05 0.09 22.72
N PHE A 273 -10.03 0.47 23.48
CA PHE A 273 -10.23 1.35 24.64
C PHE A 273 -10.59 2.78 24.24
N ALA A 274 -10.00 3.34 23.17
CA ALA A 274 -10.35 4.67 22.70
C ALA A 274 -11.82 4.70 22.23
N THR A 275 -12.28 3.68 21.50
CA THR A 275 -13.67 3.61 21.02
C THR A 275 -14.66 3.53 22.19
N LEU A 276 -14.42 2.62 23.14
CA LEU A 276 -15.24 2.53 24.36
C LEU A 276 -15.24 3.84 25.15
N TRP A 277 -14.08 4.50 25.26
CA TRP A 277 -13.95 5.76 25.97
C TRP A 277 -14.70 6.90 25.28
N VAL A 278 -14.57 7.10 23.96
CA VAL A 278 -15.29 8.18 23.26
C VAL A 278 -16.81 7.96 23.28
N VAL A 279 -17.27 6.71 23.23
CA VAL A 279 -18.69 6.35 23.41
C VAL A 279 -19.15 6.69 24.83
N LYS A 280 -18.38 6.29 25.85
CA LYS A 280 -18.66 6.61 27.26
C LYS A 280 -18.72 8.12 27.48
N GLN A 281 -17.77 8.91 26.97
CA GLN A 281 -17.78 10.37 27.10
C GLN A 281 -19.04 10.98 26.46
N LYS A 282 -19.44 10.49 25.28
CA LYS A 282 -20.67 10.93 24.61
C LYS A 282 -21.93 10.60 25.42
N LEU A 283 -22.01 9.40 25.99
CA LEU A 283 -23.09 9.04 26.91
C LEU A 283 -23.11 9.93 28.15
N LEU A 284 -21.95 10.30 28.68
CA LEU A 284 -21.81 11.21 29.81
C LEU A 284 -21.93 12.71 29.43
N ARG A 285 -22.21 13.04 28.16
CA ARG A 285 -22.27 14.42 27.62
C ARG A 285 -20.99 15.24 27.87
N ARG A 286 -19.84 14.58 27.92
CA ARG A 286 -18.52 15.21 28.07
C ARG A 286 -17.90 15.48 26.71
N PRO A 287 -17.16 16.60 26.54
CA PRO A 287 -16.51 16.92 25.28
C PRO A 287 -15.37 15.92 25.00
N VAL A 288 -15.16 15.63 23.72
CA VAL A 288 -14.07 14.80 23.20
C VAL A 288 -13.36 15.57 22.10
N ALA A 289 -12.05 15.44 22.01
CA ALA A 289 -11.28 16.03 20.91
C ALA A 289 -11.81 15.50 19.56
N PRO A 290 -12.23 16.37 18.61
CA PRO A 290 -12.89 15.92 17.38
C PRO A 290 -12.07 14.91 16.56
N ALA A 291 -10.75 15.08 16.49
CA ALA A 291 -9.85 14.17 15.77
C ALA A 291 -9.68 12.79 16.43
N LEU A 292 -9.95 12.68 17.73
CA LEU A 292 -9.83 11.41 18.46
C LEU A 292 -10.97 10.45 18.13
N VAL A 293 -12.15 10.97 17.80
CA VAL A 293 -13.33 10.16 17.44
C VAL A 293 -13.09 9.32 16.17
N PRO A 294 -12.72 9.90 15.02
CA PRO A 294 -12.42 9.09 13.84
C PRO A 294 -11.16 8.24 13.99
N ALA A 295 -10.13 8.74 14.70
CA ALA A 295 -8.97 7.94 15.04
C ALA A 295 -9.37 6.65 15.78
N SER A 296 -10.30 6.70 16.75
CA SER A 296 -10.74 5.51 17.46
C SER A 296 -11.55 4.55 16.57
N PHE A 297 -12.52 5.07 15.82
CA PHE A 297 -13.41 4.25 14.99
C PHE A 297 -12.72 3.65 13.75
N LEU A 298 -11.61 4.23 13.27
CA LEU A 298 -10.84 3.71 12.15
C LEU A 298 -9.72 2.75 12.56
N THR A 299 -9.22 2.79 13.81
CA THR A 299 -8.09 1.93 14.20
C THR A 299 -8.37 0.44 14.02
N LEU A 300 -9.53 -0.08 14.45
CA LEU A 300 -9.83 -1.51 14.32
C LEU A 300 -10.03 -1.96 12.85
N PRO A 301 -10.78 -1.22 12.00
CA PRO A 301 -10.79 -1.50 10.57
C PRO A 301 -9.39 -1.55 9.92
N TYR A 302 -8.49 -0.64 10.30
CA TYR A 302 -7.11 -0.68 9.79
C TYR A 302 -6.24 -1.75 10.46
N ALA A 303 -6.58 -2.17 11.68
CA ALA A 303 -5.97 -3.34 12.31
C ALA A 303 -6.21 -4.60 11.47
N HIS A 304 -7.42 -4.79 10.93
CA HIS A 304 -7.68 -5.90 10.01
C HIS A 304 -6.66 -5.96 8.86
N PHE A 305 -6.28 -4.82 8.28
CA PHE A 305 -5.23 -4.78 7.26
C PHE A 305 -3.86 -5.18 7.81
N ALA A 306 -3.43 -4.56 8.91
CA ALA A 306 -2.13 -4.85 9.52
C ALA A 306 -1.97 -6.33 9.90
N PHE A 307 -3.05 -6.98 10.34
CA PHE A 307 -3.05 -8.39 10.74
C PHE A 307 -3.30 -9.36 9.59
N SER A 308 -3.76 -8.90 8.41
CA SER A 308 -3.97 -9.76 7.24
C SER A 308 -2.67 -10.38 6.73
N ARG A 309 -1.54 -9.70 6.95
CA ARG A 309 -0.17 -10.19 6.81
C ARG A 309 0.69 -9.46 7.84
N ALA A 310 1.00 -10.11 8.96
CA ALA A 310 1.52 -9.43 10.15
C ALA A 310 3.03 -9.13 10.10
N ASP A 311 3.46 -8.33 9.12
CA ASP A 311 4.82 -7.79 9.01
C ASP A 311 4.87 -6.27 9.24
N VAL A 312 6.08 -5.70 9.28
CA VAL A 312 6.29 -4.26 9.49
C VAL A 312 5.69 -3.41 8.35
N SER A 313 5.69 -3.92 7.12
CA SER A 313 5.17 -3.21 5.94
C SER A 313 3.66 -3.01 6.05
N HIS A 314 2.92 -4.03 6.49
CA HIS A 314 1.47 -3.96 6.69
C HIS A 314 1.10 -3.21 7.97
N LEU A 315 1.90 -3.36 9.04
CA LEU A 315 1.78 -2.54 10.24
C LEU A 315 1.88 -1.05 9.90
N ALA A 316 2.90 -0.66 9.13
CA ALA A 316 3.14 0.71 8.71
C ALA A 316 1.94 1.29 7.95
N GLN A 317 1.31 0.51 7.07
CA GLN A 317 0.10 0.94 6.35
C GLN A 317 -1.12 1.12 7.27
N GLY A 318 -1.23 0.35 8.36
CA GLY A 318 -2.40 0.34 9.25
C GLY A 318 -2.29 1.20 10.53
N VAL A 319 -1.11 1.67 10.92
CA VAL A 319 -0.85 2.26 12.25
C VAL A 319 -1.34 3.70 12.42
N PHE A 320 -1.62 4.42 11.32
CA PHE A 320 -1.86 5.86 11.32
C PHE A 320 -3.04 6.36 12.15
N PRO A 321 -4.23 5.71 12.16
CA PRO A 321 -5.32 6.09 13.07
C PRO A 321 -4.89 6.08 14.54
N MET A 322 -4.12 5.07 14.96
CA MET A 322 -3.57 5.01 16.31
C MET A 322 -2.54 6.12 16.56
N LEU A 323 -1.55 6.31 15.69
CA LEU A 323 -0.51 7.33 15.90
C LEU A 323 -1.10 8.74 16.02
N ILE A 324 -2.02 9.10 15.13
CA ILE A 324 -2.69 10.41 15.18
C ILE A 324 -3.52 10.52 16.45
N GLY A 325 -4.26 9.48 16.83
CA GLY A 325 -5.06 9.47 18.05
C GLY A 325 -4.22 9.61 19.32
N VAL A 326 -3.09 8.92 19.41
CA VAL A 326 -2.13 9.01 20.53
C VAL A 326 -1.50 10.40 20.60
N LEU A 327 -1.06 10.97 19.48
CA LEU A 327 -0.50 12.32 19.44
C LEU A 327 -1.56 13.37 19.84
N VAL A 328 -2.79 13.23 19.35
CA VAL A 328 -3.91 14.08 19.79
C VAL A 328 -4.12 13.96 21.30
N LEU A 329 -4.11 12.77 21.89
CA LEU A 329 -4.24 12.59 23.35
C LEU A 329 -3.09 13.23 24.13
N LEU A 330 -1.85 13.03 23.69
CA LEU A 330 -0.65 13.56 24.33
C LEU A 330 -0.61 15.09 24.28
N SER A 331 -1.20 15.73 23.28
CA SER A 331 -1.23 17.20 23.19
C SER A 331 -2.04 17.85 24.32
N TYR A 332 -2.98 17.12 24.94
CA TYR A 332 -3.76 17.58 26.09
C TYR A 332 -3.09 17.30 27.45
N GLN A 333 -2.01 16.51 27.48
CA GLN A 333 -1.33 16.14 28.72
C GLN A 333 -0.39 17.26 29.22
N PRO A 334 -0.13 17.34 30.54
CA PRO A 334 0.85 18.27 31.08
C PRO A 334 2.25 17.95 30.54
N GLY A 335 3.13 18.97 30.48
CA GLY A 335 4.47 18.85 29.87
C GLY A 335 5.29 17.67 30.40
N ARG A 336 5.18 17.37 31.70
CA ARG A 336 5.85 16.25 32.38
C ARG A 336 5.46 14.86 31.86
N ILE A 337 4.26 14.70 31.30
CA ILE A 337 3.78 13.45 30.70
C ILE A 337 3.96 13.51 29.18
N LYS A 338 3.58 14.65 28.58
CA LYS A 338 3.60 14.86 27.13
C LYS A 338 4.99 14.63 26.53
N TRP A 339 6.02 15.31 27.04
CA TRP A 339 7.32 15.30 26.39
C TRP A 339 8.04 13.96 26.47
N PRO A 340 8.10 13.27 27.62
CA PRO A 340 8.72 11.94 27.69
C PRO A 340 8.02 10.93 26.78
N LEU A 341 6.68 10.91 26.75
CA LEU A 341 5.94 9.93 25.95
C LEU A 341 6.04 10.19 24.45
N VAL A 342 6.00 11.45 24.00
CA VAL A 342 6.21 11.77 22.58
C VAL A 342 7.64 11.44 22.16
N LEU A 343 8.63 11.74 23.00
CA LEU A 343 10.03 11.41 22.72
C LEU A 343 10.22 9.89 22.66
N ALA A 344 9.67 9.14 23.61
CA ALA A 344 9.71 7.67 23.62
C ALA A 344 9.05 7.08 22.35
N LEU A 345 7.87 7.58 21.96
CA LEU A 345 7.20 7.17 20.73
C LEU A 345 8.03 7.50 19.48
N CYS A 346 8.66 8.67 19.45
CA CYS A 346 9.55 9.08 18.36
C CYS A 346 10.77 8.17 18.25
N VAL A 347 11.47 7.92 19.36
CA VAL A 347 12.64 7.03 19.40
C VAL A 347 12.24 5.62 19.00
N ALA A 348 11.16 5.07 19.55
CA ALA A 348 10.67 3.74 19.18
C ALA A 348 10.29 3.65 17.69
N SER A 349 9.62 4.67 17.15
CA SER A 349 9.24 4.71 15.73
C SER A 349 10.47 4.76 14.81
N VAL A 350 11.44 5.63 15.12
CA VAL A 350 12.69 5.74 14.36
C VAL A 350 13.49 4.45 14.46
N TRP A 351 13.61 3.86 15.65
CA TRP A 351 14.35 2.62 15.87
C TRP A 351 13.75 1.44 15.09
N VAL A 352 12.43 1.32 15.09
CA VAL A 352 11.73 0.27 14.32
C VAL A 352 11.89 0.48 12.82
N MET A 353 11.69 1.72 12.33
CA MET A 353 11.52 1.95 10.90
C MET A 353 12.81 2.27 10.14
N THR A 354 13.87 2.74 10.80
CA THR A 354 15.12 3.16 10.12
C THR A 354 15.73 2.06 9.25
N PRO A 355 15.87 0.80 9.70
CA PRO A 355 16.47 -0.26 8.90
C PRO A 355 15.68 -0.62 7.64
N PHE A 356 14.37 -0.34 7.64
CA PHE A 356 13.50 -0.57 6.48
C PHE A 356 13.52 0.60 5.48
N GLN A 357 14.11 1.74 5.83
CA GLN A 357 14.18 2.87 4.91
C GLN A 357 15.19 2.58 3.79
N PRO A 358 14.83 2.76 2.50
CA PRO A 358 15.76 2.58 1.39
C PRO A 358 17.06 3.37 1.51
N GLY A 359 17.04 4.53 2.17
CA GLY A 359 18.24 5.34 2.40
C GLY A 359 19.23 4.70 3.38
N TRP A 360 18.79 3.73 4.18
CA TRP A 360 19.63 2.98 5.12
C TRP A 360 20.22 1.71 4.50
N GLU A 361 19.49 1.05 3.60
CA GLU A 361 19.88 -0.23 2.96
C GLU A 361 21.28 -0.17 2.34
N CYS A 362 21.60 0.92 1.63
CA CYS A 362 22.90 1.12 0.99
C CYS A 362 24.01 1.65 1.90
N ARG A 363 23.72 1.87 3.18
CA ARG A 363 24.75 2.19 4.18
C ARG A 363 25.41 0.91 4.71
N GLU A 364 24.63 -0.15 4.87
CA GLU A 364 25.10 -1.45 5.34
C GLU A 364 25.56 -2.34 4.19
N ALA A 365 24.83 -2.33 3.06
CA ALA A 365 25.20 -3.07 1.86
C ALA A 365 26.10 -2.23 0.92
N LYS A 366 27.06 -2.89 0.25
CA LYS A 366 27.82 -2.29 -0.86
C LYS A 366 26.94 -2.16 -2.11
N CYS A 367 26.03 -1.18 -2.11
CA CYS A 367 25.14 -0.96 -3.25
C CYS A 367 25.91 -0.65 -4.53
N ALA A 368 25.38 -1.13 -5.66
CA ALA A 368 25.84 -0.82 -7.00
C ALA A 368 25.02 0.34 -7.60
N GLU A 369 25.67 1.15 -8.42
CA GLU A 369 24.97 2.14 -9.23
C GLU A 369 24.44 1.50 -10.52
N VAL A 370 23.12 1.50 -10.68
CA VAL A 370 22.45 0.91 -11.83
C VAL A 370 21.59 1.98 -12.50
N LYS A 371 21.81 2.17 -13.80
CA LYS A 371 20.96 3.04 -14.62
C LYS A 371 19.65 2.33 -14.90
N ILE A 372 18.50 2.89 -14.54
CA ILE A 372 17.14 2.43 -14.86
C ILE A 372 16.40 3.59 -15.51
N SER A 373 15.83 3.37 -16.70
CA SER A 373 15.28 4.42 -17.55
C SER A 373 16.29 5.56 -17.72
N HIS A 374 15.96 6.78 -17.29
CA HIS A 374 16.81 7.97 -17.39
C HIS A 374 17.51 8.36 -16.07
N SER A 375 17.54 7.47 -15.08
CA SER A 375 18.05 7.78 -13.74
C SER A 375 19.05 6.73 -13.26
N THR A 376 20.01 7.16 -12.44
CA THR A 376 20.93 6.25 -11.74
C THR A 376 20.39 5.99 -10.34
N LEU A 377 20.21 4.71 -10.00
CA LEU A 377 19.79 4.27 -8.68
C LEU A 377 20.92 3.53 -7.98
N LYS A 378 20.94 3.63 -6.65
CA LYS A 378 21.78 2.81 -5.77
C LYS A 378 20.98 1.59 -5.35
N ILE A 379 21.40 0.41 -5.79
CA ILE A 379 20.64 -0.84 -5.64
C ILE A 379 21.51 -1.88 -4.96
N ASP A 380 20.92 -2.76 -4.16
CA ASP A 380 21.65 -3.88 -3.57
C ASP A 380 22.27 -4.77 -4.67
N PRO A 381 23.39 -5.47 -4.37
CA PRO A 381 24.06 -6.29 -5.37
C PRO A 381 23.21 -7.41 -5.98
N GLY A 382 22.28 -7.99 -5.23
CA GLY A 382 21.41 -9.07 -5.70
C GLY A 382 20.45 -8.57 -6.77
N THR A 383 19.70 -7.52 -6.47
CA THR A 383 18.79 -6.90 -7.46
C THR A 383 19.56 -6.33 -8.64
N ALA A 384 20.76 -5.77 -8.44
CA ALA A 384 21.60 -5.30 -9.54
C ALA A 384 22.01 -6.44 -10.50
N GLN A 385 22.33 -7.62 -9.95
CA GLN A 385 22.59 -8.83 -10.75
C GLN A 385 21.33 -9.31 -11.49
N ASP A 386 20.17 -9.29 -10.83
CA ASP A 386 18.90 -9.66 -11.46
C ASP A 386 18.54 -8.73 -12.63
N ILE A 387 18.75 -7.41 -12.47
CA ILE A 387 18.58 -6.43 -13.56
C ILE A 387 19.53 -6.72 -14.72
N ALA A 388 20.80 -6.99 -14.42
CA ALA A 388 21.81 -7.30 -15.44
C ALA A 388 21.46 -8.60 -16.19
N LEU A 389 20.98 -9.62 -15.47
CA LEU A 389 20.49 -10.87 -16.04
C LEU A 389 19.31 -10.61 -16.97
N LEU A 390 18.28 -9.89 -16.52
CA LEU A 390 17.09 -9.58 -17.32
C LEU A 390 17.45 -8.85 -18.62
N ARG A 391 18.34 -7.85 -18.55
CA ARG A 391 18.84 -7.14 -19.75
C ARG A 391 19.58 -8.06 -20.70
N SER A 392 20.49 -8.89 -20.18
CA SER A 392 21.25 -9.85 -20.97
C SER A 392 20.32 -10.87 -21.68
N LEU A 393 19.30 -11.38 -20.98
CA LEU A 393 18.32 -12.29 -21.56
C LEU A 393 17.47 -11.60 -22.63
N ALA A 394 17.00 -10.38 -22.37
CA ALA A 394 16.25 -9.61 -23.34
C ALA A 394 17.06 -9.30 -24.59
N ASP A 395 18.31 -8.85 -24.42
CA ASP A 395 19.23 -8.59 -25.51
C ASP A 395 19.51 -9.85 -26.33
N LYS A 396 19.55 -11.03 -25.71
CA LYS A 396 19.88 -12.27 -26.42
C LYS A 396 18.68 -12.96 -27.07
N TYR A 397 17.52 -12.93 -26.42
CA TYR A 397 16.37 -13.78 -26.77
C TYR A 397 15.08 -13.02 -27.09
N ALA A 398 14.95 -11.75 -26.69
CA ALA A 398 13.78 -10.90 -26.96
C ALA A 398 14.04 -9.85 -28.06
N LYS A 399 14.97 -10.15 -28.99
CA LYS A 399 15.21 -9.29 -30.17
C LYS A 399 14.00 -9.28 -31.11
N GLN A 400 13.93 -8.27 -31.98
CA GLN A 400 12.91 -8.12 -33.02
C GLN A 400 11.48 -7.94 -32.47
N GLY A 401 11.33 -7.37 -31.28
CA GLY A 401 10.03 -7.07 -30.68
C GLY A 401 9.33 -8.28 -30.05
N ARG A 402 10.01 -9.42 -29.92
CA ARG A 402 9.49 -10.56 -29.15
C ARG A 402 9.41 -10.19 -27.67
N GLY A 403 8.33 -10.57 -27.01
CA GLY A 403 8.15 -10.41 -25.57
C GLY A 403 8.98 -11.40 -24.75
N PHE A 404 8.76 -11.43 -23.44
CA PHE A 404 9.28 -12.46 -22.54
C PHE A 404 8.30 -12.74 -21.40
N ILE A 405 8.46 -13.87 -20.71
CA ILE A 405 7.73 -14.17 -19.47
C ILE A 405 8.69 -13.99 -18.31
N ALA A 406 8.28 -13.24 -17.28
CA ALA A 406 8.94 -13.19 -15.98
C ALA A 406 7.89 -13.44 -14.90
N ALA A 407 7.95 -14.60 -14.26
CA ALA A 407 6.97 -15.04 -13.27
C ALA A 407 7.62 -15.79 -12.10
N PRO A 408 7.01 -15.82 -10.91
CA PRO A 408 5.82 -15.05 -10.55
C PRO A 408 6.16 -13.68 -9.95
N PHE A 409 7.38 -13.47 -9.47
CA PHE A 409 7.67 -12.39 -8.52
C PHE A 409 8.07 -11.05 -9.12
N TRP A 410 8.28 -10.96 -10.44
CA TRP A 410 8.96 -9.81 -11.06
C TRP A 410 8.12 -9.05 -12.10
N PRO A 411 6.93 -8.53 -11.75
CA PRO A 411 6.20 -7.64 -12.65
C PRO A 411 7.02 -6.39 -13.05
N GLY A 412 7.98 -5.98 -12.21
CA GLY A 412 8.92 -4.90 -12.51
C GLY A 412 9.88 -5.17 -13.65
N ALA A 413 10.08 -6.43 -14.05
CA ALA A 413 10.89 -6.76 -15.23
C ALA A 413 10.29 -6.16 -16.51
N TYR A 414 8.96 -6.20 -16.63
CA TYR A 414 8.24 -5.62 -17.77
C TYR A 414 8.40 -4.09 -17.83
N ALA A 415 8.31 -3.42 -16.67
CA ALA A 415 8.49 -1.97 -16.60
C ALA A 415 9.94 -1.53 -16.87
N LEU A 416 10.89 -2.28 -16.33
CA LEU A 416 12.34 -2.07 -16.50
C LEU A 416 12.77 -2.16 -17.96
N LEU A 417 12.19 -3.09 -18.71
CA LEU A 417 12.50 -3.36 -20.12
C LEU A 417 11.50 -2.71 -21.09
N GLU A 418 10.54 -1.93 -20.57
CA GLU A 418 9.50 -1.25 -21.34
C GLU A 418 8.72 -2.19 -22.28
N GLN A 419 8.46 -3.42 -21.82
CA GLN A 419 7.72 -4.43 -22.57
C GLN A 419 6.36 -4.72 -21.94
N LYS A 420 5.39 -5.11 -22.77
CA LYS A 420 4.09 -5.60 -22.30
C LYS A 420 4.24 -7.02 -21.77
N SER A 421 3.63 -7.32 -20.64
CA SER A 421 3.51 -8.70 -20.17
C SER A 421 2.70 -9.54 -21.18
N PRO A 422 3.16 -10.76 -21.53
CA PRO A 422 2.40 -11.70 -22.36
C PRO A 422 1.20 -12.29 -21.61
N MET A 423 1.17 -12.13 -20.29
CA MET A 423 0.15 -12.59 -19.36
C MET A 423 -0.68 -11.41 -18.84
N TRP A 424 -1.99 -11.62 -18.62
CA TRP A 424 -2.79 -10.66 -17.83
C TRP A 424 -2.36 -10.71 -16.37
N GLU A 425 -2.08 -11.91 -15.84
CA GLU A 425 -1.64 -12.08 -14.46
C GLU A 425 -0.14 -11.83 -14.33
N ILE A 426 0.22 -10.56 -14.15
CA ILE A 426 1.63 -10.14 -14.07
C ILE A 426 2.30 -10.48 -12.74
N TYR A 427 1.52 -10.87 -11.72
CA TYR A 427 2.01 -11.25 -10.40
C TYR A 427 1.33 -12.55 -9.90
N PRO A 428 1.57 -13.70 -10.56
CA PRO A 428 0.83 -14.95 -10.35
C PRO A 428 1.27 -15.71 -9.08
N LEU A 429 0.81 -15.23 -7.93
CA LEU A 429 1.20 -15.76 -6.60
C LEU A 429 0.29 -16.87 -6.07
N LEU A 430 -0.97 -16.89 -6.50
CA LEU A 430 -2.02 -17.73 -5.94
C LEU A 430 -2.62 -18.64 -7.02
N PRO A 431 -3.16 -19.81 -6.65
CA PRO A 431 -3.72 -20.75 -7.63
C PRO A 431 -4.87 -20.15 -8.45
N ARG A 432 -4.93 -20.53 -9.72
CA ARG A 432 -5.99 -20.16 -10.66
C ARG A 432 -6.77 -21.37 -11.14
N SER A 433 -7.94 -21.11 -11.73
CA SER A 433 -8.72 -22.17 -12.38
C SER A 433 -8.05 -22.60 -13.69
N GLU A 434 -8.29 -23.85 -14.09
CA GLU A 434 -7.80 -24.38 -15.38
C GLU A 434 -8.24 -23.50 -16.56
N ALA A 435 -9.50 -23.04 -16.55
CA ALA A 435 -10.00 -22.14 -17.59
C ALA A 435 -9.18 -20.84 -17.69
N PHE A 436 -8.83 -20.25 -16.54
CA PHE A 436 -7.99 -19.05 -16.51
C PHE A 436 -6.58 -19.31 -17.05
N GLU A 437 -5.94 -20.41 -16.65
CA GLU A 437 -4.61 -20.77 -17.16
C GLU A 437 -4.60 -21.00 -18.68
N LEU A 438 -5.65 -21.62 -19.23
CA LEU A 438 -5.79 -21.82 -20.67
C LEU A 438 -5.93 -20.49 -21.42
N ASP A 439 -6.61 -19.50 -20.84
CA ASP A 439 -6.72 -18.15 -21.39
C ASP A 439 -5.36 -17.44 -21.39
N GLU A 440 -4.58 -17.59 -20.31
CA GLU A 440 -3.22 -17.07 -20.23
C GLU A 440 -2.28 -17.75 -21.24
N ILE A 441 -2.38 -19.06 -21.43
CA ILE A 441 -1.62 -19.79 -22.46
C ILE A 441 -1.91 -19.23 -23.86
N ARG A 442 -3.19 -18.97 -24.18
CA ARG A 442 -3.55 -18.37 -25.48
C ARG A 442 -2.94 -16.98 -25.67
N ARG A 443 -2.83 -16.18 -24.61
CA ARG A 443 -2.15 -14.87 -24.67
C ARG A 443 -0.64 -15.02 -24.86
N ILE A 444 -0.04 -15.97 -24.14
CA ILE A 444 1.38 -16.32 -24.28
C ILE A 444 1.67 -16.73 -25.73
N GLU A 445 0.90 -17.65 -26.30
CA GLU A 445 1.03 -18.08 -27.70
C GLU A 445 0.94 -16.89 -28.68
N ALA A 446 -0.07 -16.04 -28.51
CA ALA A 446 -0.30 -14.89 -29.38
C ALA A 446 0.85 -13.86 -29.33
N SER A 447 1.52 -13.73 -28.18
CA SER A 447 2.64 -12.80 -28.00
C SER A 447 4.01 -13.36 -28.40
N ASN A 448 4.11 -14.68 -28.61
CA ASN A 448 5.30 -15.40 -29.05
C ASN A 448 6.60 -14.98 -28.31
N PRO A 449 6.67 -15.11 -26.97
CA PRO A 449 7.81 -14.62 -26.20
C PRO A 449 9.09 -15.37 -26.54
N GLY A 450 10.21 -14.67 -26.54
CA GLY A 450 11.52 -15.21 -26.90
C GLY A 450 12.19 -16.02 -25.79
N PHE A 451 11.85 -15.74 -24.54
CA PHE A 451 12.32 -16.48 -23.37
C PHE A 451 11.31 -16.42 -22.23
N ALA A 452 11.47 -17.32 -21.27
CA ALA A 452 10.76 -17.34 -20.00
C ALA A 452 11.74 -17.45 -18.85
N LEU A 453 11.57 -16.63 -17.82
CA LEU A 453 12.25 -16.74 -16.53
C LEU A 453 11.21 -17.08 -15.48
N ILE A 454 11.33 -18.28 -14.92
CA ILE A 454 10.49 -18.78 -13.85
C ILE A 454 11.30 -18.79 -12.56
N TYR A 455 10.95 -17.91 -11.65
CA TYR A 455 11.51 -17.85 -10.31
C TYR A 455 10.73 -18.81 -9.42
N ASP A 456 11.07 -20.10 -9.48
CA ASP A 456 10.39 -21.19 -8.78
C ASP A 456 10.83 -21.28 -7.31
N MET A 457 10.74 -20.19 -6.56
CA MET A 457 11.06 -20.12 -5.13
C MET A 457 9.80 -20.35 -4.28
N PRO A 458 9.90 -21.07 -3.14
CA PRO A 458 8.77 -21.23 -2.23
C PRO A 458 8.52 -19.90 -1.49
N LEU A 459 7.45 -19.19 -1.84
CA LEU A 459 7.11 -17.91 -1.23
C LEU A 459 6.82 -18.09 0.27
N ASP A 460 7.52 -17.33 1.12
CA ASP A 460 7.44 -17.44 2.59
C ASP A 460 7.61 -18.89 3.09
N GLU A 461 8.51 -19.66 2.45
CA GLU A 461 8.78 -21.08 2.76
C GLU A 461 7.61 -22.04 2.47
N HIS A 462 6.54 -21.55 1.82
CA HIS A 462 5.41 -22.39 1.42
C HIS A 462 5.65 -23.02 0.04
N GLU A 463 6.01 -24.30 0.03
CA GLU A 463 6.19 -25.11 -1.18
C GLU A 463 4.96 -25.09 -2.11
N ALA A 464 3.75 -25.05 -1.56
CA ALA A 464 2.51 -24.98 -2.33
C ALA A 464 2.37 -23.68 -3.17
N LEU A 465 3.10 -22.62 -2.81
CA LEU A 465 3.06 -21.32 -3.50
C LEU A 465 4.12 -21.17 -4.59
N ARG A 466 4.85 -22.24 -4.91
CA ARG A 466 5.71 -22.26 -6.09
C ARG A 466 4.89 -22.11 -7.37
N PHE A 467 5.44 -21.41 -8.36
CA PHE A 467 4.74 -21.16 -9.62
C PHE A 467 4.27 -22.44 -10.32
N LYS A 468 5.11 -23.49 -10.33
CA LYS A 468 4.74 -24.79 -10.90
C LYS A 468 3.55 -25.47 -10.22
N ASN A 469 3.26 -25.11 -8.97
CA ASN A 469 2.16 -25.67 -8.18
C ASN A 469 0.90 -24.80 -8.28
N THR A 470 1.05 -23.48 -8.38
CA THR A 470 -0.07 -22.55 -8.50
C THR A 470 -0.57 -22.40 -9.94
N HIS A 471 0.31 -22.60 -10.92
CA HIS A 471 0.04 -22.47 -12.36
C HIS A 471 0.60 -23.68 -13.15
N PRO A 472 0.13 -24.90 -12.85
CA PRO A 472 0.68 -26.14 -13.42
C PRO A 472 0.53 -26.21 -14.95
N LEU A 473 -0.55 -25.69 -15.52
CA LEU A 473 -0.79 -25.77 -16.96
C LEU A 473 0.11 -24.80 -17.72
N ILE A 474 0.24 -23.57 -17.23
CA ILE A 474 1.18 -22.59 -17.80
C ILE A 474 2.62 -23.12 -17.69
N TYR A 475 2.98 -23.68 -16.53
CA TYR A 475 4.30 -24.26 -16.34
C TYR A 475 4.57 -25.43 -17.30
N GLN A 476 3.60 -26.35 -17.47
CA GLN A 476 3.71 -27.45 -18.43
C GLN A 476 3.83 -26.94 -19.88
N TYR A 477 3.08 -25.89 -20.24
CA TYR A 477 3.21 -25.24 -21.54
C TYR A 477 4.64 -24.73 -21.77
N ILE A 478 5.26 -24.11 -20.77
CA ILE A 478 6.65 -23.64 -20.85
C ILE A 478 7.62 -24.80 -21.09
N LEU A 479 7.48 -25.90 -20.35
CA LEU A 479 8.30 -27.10 -20.56
C LEU A 479 8.16 -27.67 -21.98
N ASN A 480 6.94 -27.64 -22.52
CA ASN A 480 6.63 -28.17 -23.84
C ASN A 480 7.15 -27.28 -24.98
N ASN A 481 7.17 -25.95 -24.80
CA ASN A 481 7.44 -24.99 -25.88
C ASN A 481 8.79 -24.26 -25.76
N PHE A 482 9.48 -24.39 -24.63
CA PHE A 482 10.77 -23.73 -24.40
C PHE A 482 11.85 -24.75 -24.03
N THR A 483 13.12 -24.39 -24.24
CA THR A 483 14.29 -25.19 -23.87
C THR A 483 14.97 -24.56 -22.67
N LEU A 484 15.14 -25.32 -21.60
CA LEU A 484 15.89 -24.89 -20.41
C LEU A 484 17.35 -24.56 -20.77
N LEU A 485 17.83 -23.41 -20.30
CA LEU A 485 19.21 -22.99 -20.46
C LEU A 485 20.04 -23.47 -19.25
N PRO A 486 21.26 -23.99 -19.47
CA PRO A 486 22.17 -24.35 -18.39
C PRO A 486 22.79 -23.10 -17.75
N GLY A 487 23.30 -23.23 -16.52
CA GLY A 487 24.11 -22.22 -15.87
C GLY A 487 23.32 -21.07 -15.23
N SER A 488 22.18 -21.39 -14.61
CA SER A 488 21.41 -20.39 -13.86
C SER A 488 22.23 -19.81 -12.69
N PRO A 489 22.29 -18.47 -12.51
CA PRO A 489 23.05 -17.85 -11.42
C PRO A 489 22.39 -18.03 -10.04
N ASN A 490 21.12 -18.45 -10.00
CA ASN A 490 20.37 -18.69 -8.78
C ASN A 490 19.65 -20.04 -8.90
N PRO A 491 19.72 -20.92 -7.88
CA PRO A 491 19.09 -22.25 -7.92
C PRO A 491 17.57 -22.21 -8.12
N TYR A 492 16.91 -21.10 -7.80
CA TYR A 492 15.47 -20.93 -7.99
C TYR A 492 15.10 -20.35 -9.35
N TYR A 493 16.06 -19.84 -10.14
CA TYR A 493 15.75 -19.34 -11.49
C TYR A 493 15.82 -20.49 -12.48
N GLN A 494 14.70 -20.72 -13.14
CA GLN A 494 14.59 -21.61 -14.29
C GLN A 494 14.44 -20.73 -15.54
N ILE A 495 15.48 -20.70 -16.37
CA ILE A 495 15.55 -19.81 -17.52
C ILE A 495 15.40 -20.64 -18.78
N TYR A 496 14.41 -20.31 -19.61
CA TYR A 496 14.09 -21.03 -20.82
C TYR A 496 14.16 -20.13 -22.05
N ARG A 497 14.67 -20.64 -23.17
CA ARG A 497 14.56 -19.99 -24.49
C ARG A 497 13.43 -20.61 -25.31
N ALA A 498 12.73 -19.83 -26.13
CA ALA A 498 11.73 -20.39 -27.03
C ALA A 498 12.35 -21.44 -27.97
N LYS A 499 11.63 -22.54 -28.22
CA LYS A 499 11.97 -23.46 -29.31
C LYS A 499 11.78 -22.72 -30.65
N ARG A 500 12.61 -23.06 -31.63
CA ARG A 500 12.50 -22.49 -32.98
C ARG A 500 11.34 -23.10 -33.73
#